data_AF-A0A7X3V9R2-F1
#
_entry.id   AF-A0A7X3V9R2-F1
#
_cell.length_a   1.000
_cell.length_b   1.000
_cell.length_c   1.000
_cell.angle_alpha   90.00
_cell.angle_beta   90.00
_cell.angle_gamma   90.00
#
_symmetry.space_group_name_H-M   'P 1'
#
loop_
_entity.id
_entity.type
_entity.pdbx_description
1 polymer ?
#
loop_
_entity_poly.entity_id
_entity_poly.type
_entity_poly.pdbx_seq_one_letter_code
_entity_poly.pdbx_strand_id
1 'polypeptide(L)' 'MAGALAPYRIIDLTREMGAVCTRMLAGLGADVVRVEPPGGDATR' A
#
# COMPACT_ATOMS: atom_id res chain seq x y z
N MET A 1 4.32 -0.75 20.79
CA MET A 1 3.12 0.08 20.53
C MET A 1 2.57 -0.34 19.18
N ALA A 2 1.26 -0.50 19.05
CA ALA A 2 0.63 -0.67 17.73
C ALA A 2 0.70 0.67 16.97
N GLY A 3 0.99 0.64 15.67
CA GLY A 3 1.01 1.84 14.83
C GLY A 3 -0.35 2.54 14.78
N ALA A 4 -0.37 3.84 14.50
CA ALA A 4 -1.60 4.65 14.46
C ALA A 4 -2.68 4.08 13.53
N LEU A 5 -2.28 3.32 12.49
CA LEU A 5 -3.18 2.71 11.52
C LEU A 5 -3.28 1.18 11.63
N ALA A 6 -2.77 0.57 12.71
CA ALA A 6 -2.76 -0.88 12.92
C ALA A 6 -4.11 -1.61 12.71
N PRO A 7 -5.28 -1.03 13.02
CA PRO A 7 -6.56 -1.70 12.80
C PRO A 7 -7.00 -1.78 11.33
N TYR A 8 -6.37 -1.04 10.42
CA TYR A 8 -6.85 -0.88 9.06
C TYR A 8 -6.13 -1.80 8.08
N ARG A 9 -6.93 -2.40 7.19
CA ARG A 9 -6.47 -3.08 5.97
C ARG A 9 -6.83 -2.24 4.75
N ILE A 10 -5.87 -2.03 3.86
CA ILE A 10 -6.00 -1.14 2.69
C ILE A 10 -5.70 -1.95 1.43
N ILE A 11 -6.57 -1.82 0.43
CA ILE A 11 -6.32 -2.34 -0.93
C ILE A 11 -5.78 -1.19 -1.77
N ASP A 12 -4.53 -1.30 -2.20
CA ASP A 12 -3.87 -0.34 -3.07
C ASP A 12 -4.10 -0.72 -4.54
N LEU A 13 -4.93 0.07 -5.22
CA LEU A 13 -5.22 0.00 -6.65
C LEU A 13 -4.53 1.13 -7.44
N THR A 14 -3.63 1.86 -6.79
CA THR A 14 -2.93 2.98 -7.41
C THR A 14 -1.80 2.50 -8.31
N ARG A 15 -1.40 3.37 -9.24
CA ARG A 15 -0.20 3.18 -10.09
C ARG A 15 0.98 3.97 -9.49
N GLU A 16 2.03 4.17 -10.28
CA GLU A 16 3.33 4.71 -9.88
C GLU A 16 3.27 5.80 -8.79
N MET A 17 2.55 6.90 -9.07
CA MET A 17 2.58 8.09 -8.21
C MET A 17 1.71 7.95 -6.95
N GLY A 18 0.68 7.08 -6.97
CA GLY A 18 -0.18 6.85 -5.81
C GLY A 18 0.43 5.88 -4.77
N ALA A 19 1.36 5.04 -5.20
CA ALA A 19 2.01 4.05 -4.34
C ALA A 19 2.83 4.70 -3.20
N VAL A 20 3.23 5.97 -3.32
CA VAL A 20 3.94 6.67 -2.25
C VAL A 20 3.05 6.89 -1.03
N CYS A 21 1.76 7.16 -1.24
CA CYS A 21 0.81 7.37 -0.17
C CYS A 21 0.63 6.10 0.65
N THR A 22 0.34 4.98 -0.01
CA THR A 22 0.10 3.69 0.65
C THR A 22 1.35 3.13 1.34
N ARG A 23 2.56 3.42 0.82
CA ARG A 23 3.82 3.16 1.53
C ARG A 23 3.91 3.92 2.87
N MET A 24 3.50 5.19 2.92
CA MET A 24 3.46 5.94 4.18
C MET A 24 2.44 5.35 5.16
N LEU A 25 1.25 4.96 4.67
CA LEU A 25 0.21 4.34 5.51
C LEU A 25 0.67 3.00 6.10
N ALA A 26 1.40 2.18 5.34
CA ALA A 26 2.03 0.95 5.84
C ALA A 26 3.05 1.25 6.94
N GLY A 27 3.87 2.30 6.78
CA GLY A 27 4.81 2.77 7.80
C GLY A 27 4.13 3.20 9.11
N LEU A 28 2.87 3.66 9.05
CA LEU A 28 2.04 3.98 10.22
C LEU A 28 1.32 2.75 10.80
N GLY A 29 1.56 1.55 10.26
CA GLY A 29 1.09 0.27 10.78
C GLY A 29 -0.11 -0.33 10.04
N ALA A 30 -0.59 0.27 8.95
CA ALA A 30 -1.67 -0.32 8.17
C ALA A 30 -1.22 -1.61 7.45
N ASP A 31 -2.13 -2.57 7.31
CA ASP A 31 -1.94 -3.75 6.47
C ASP A 31 -2.32 -3.42 5.02
N VAL A 32 -1.31 -3.22 4.16
CA VAL A 32 -1.50 -2.76 2.78
C VAL A 32 -1.27 -3.89 1.79
N VAL A 33 -2.30 -4.21 1.01
CA VAL A 33 -2.22 -5.19 -0.09
C VAL A 33 -2.24 -4.44 -1.42
N ARG A 34 -1.16 -4.55 -2.19
CA ARG A 34 -1.10 -4.02 -3.56
C ARG A 34 -1.67 -5.01 -4.55
N VAL A 35 -2.56 -4.54 -5.42
CA VAL A 35 -3.06 -5.32 -6.55
C VAL A 35 -2.28 -4.92 -7.80
N GLU A 36 -1.53 -5.88 -8.36
CA GLU A 36 -0.81 -5.70 -9.61
C GLU A 36 -1.56 -6.38 -10.76
N PRO A 37 -1.44 -5.87 -12.01
CA PRO A 37 -1.95 -6.59 -13.18
C PRO A 37 -1.16 -7.91 -13.38
N PRO A 38 -1.68 -8.88 -14.17
CA PRO A 38 -1.02 -10.17 -14.39
C PRO A 38 0.42 -10.11 -14.92
N GLY A 39 0.82 -9.00 -15.55
CA GLY A 39 2.20 -8.74 -16.02
C GLY A 39 3.11 -8.04 -15.02
N GLY A 40 2.64 -7.78 -13.79
CA GLY A 40 3.34 -6.99 -12.79
C GLY A 40 3.25 -5.48 -13.02
N ASP A 41 3.74 -4.72 -12.05
CA ASP A 41 3.85 -3.27 -12.19
C ASP A 41 4.89 -2.86 -13.24
N ALA A 42 4.61 -1.80 -14.01
CA ALA A 42 5.50 -1.31 -15.07
C ALA A 42 6.83 -0.74 -14.56
N THR A 43 6.92 -0.38 -13.28
CA THR A 43 8.13 0.17 -12.65
C THR A 43 9.05 -0.88 -12.03
N ARG A 44 8.71 -2.17 -12.19
CA ARG A 44 9.40 -3.28 -11.54
C ARG A 44 10.61 -3.79 -12.33
#